data_AF-A0A7S2F981-F1
#
_entry.id   AF-A0A7S2F981-F1
#
_cell.length_a   1.000
_cell.length_b   1.000
_cell.length_c   1.000
_cell.angle_alpha   90.00
_cell.angle_beta   90.00
_cell.angle_gamma   90.00
#
_symmetry.space_group_name_H-M   'P 1'
#
loop_
_entity.id
_entity.type
_entity.pdbx_description
1 polymer ?
#
loop_
_entity_poly.entity_id
_entity_poly.type
_entity_poly.pdbx_seq_one_letter_code
_entity_poly.pdbx_strand_id
1 'polypeptide(L)'
;NNRRGNMRMTRAEFSKSDIVDVLVHACDTEPDVNRILRYLSYEHFYVVYCKFWELDGDRDFVLSFDDVLRYNGHALTSRCIERIVAGCGRPNAPHVAMRRKLRHESTPKASREAMLAELSAADRSIVKGDLMTYEDFTYFLLSEEDKTSDVALQYWHRVLDVDDDGVLSARDMWHFYEEQLSRMECLSQEPVGFEDILCQILDMVPGRYPFAFSERGSGMQNRPTPDADDG
;
A
#
# COMPACT_ATOMS: atom_id res chain seq x y z
N ASN A 1 -4.43 17.07 9.98
CA ASN A 1 -4.27 15.70 9.42
C ASN A 1 -4.67 14.66 10.45
N ASN A 2 -5.66 13.83 10.12
CA ASN A 2 -6.10 12.71 10.95
C ASN A 2 -5.00 11.64 11.01
N ARG A 3 -4.05 11.81 11.94
CA ARG A 3 -2.90 10.90 12.14
C ARG A 3 -3.33 9.50 12.58
N ARG A 4 -4.57 9.35 13.05
CA ARG A 4 -5.14 8.08 13.51
C ARG A 4 -5.81 7.29 12.38
N GLY A 5 -5.94 7.89 11.19
CA GLY A 5 -6.56 7.27 10.03
C GLY A 5 -8.03 6.90 10.20
N ASN A 6 -8.69 7.28 11.30
CA ASN A 6 -10.04 6.80 11.66
C ASN A 6 -11.20 7.55 10.94
N MET A 7 -10.88 8.29 9.87
CA MET A 7 -11.77 9.17 9.10
C MET A 7 -12.57 10.20 9.91
N ARG A 8 -12.15 10.49 11.15
CA ARG A 8 -12.78 11.49 12.02
C ARG A 8 -11.74 12.50 12.47
N MET A 9 -12.01 13.78 12.25
CA MET A 9 -11.16 14.85 12.74
C MET A 9 -11.70 15.38 14.07
N THR A 10 -10.91 15.28 15.13
CA THR A 10 -11.26 15.87 16.43
C THR A 10 -10.96 17.37 16.46
N ARG A 11 -11.61 18.12 17.35
CA ARG A 11 -11.31 19.56 17.54
C ARG A 11 -9.84 19.81 17.84
N ALA A 12 -9.21 18.95 18.64
CA ALA A 12 -7.79 19.06 18.98
C ALA A 12 -6.87 18.88 17.76
N GLU A 13 -7.23 17.97 16.84
CA GLU A 13 -6.48 17.79 15.58
C GLU A 13 -6.71 18.94 14.60
N PHE A 14 -7.94 19.45 14.53
CA PHE A 14 -8.27 20.62 13.72
C PHE A 14 -7.50 21.86 14.19
N SER A 15 -7.54 22.15 15.49
CA SER A 15 -6.82 23.30 16.09
C SER A 15 -5.30 23.19 16.03
N LYS A 16 -4.73 21.98 15.86
CA LYS A 16 -3.28 21.78 15.69
C LYS A 16 -2.85 21.73 14.23
N SER A 17 -3.80 21.77 13.29
CA SER A 17 -3.51 21.80 11.87
C SER A 17 -3.48 23.23 11.36
N ASP A 18 -2.73 23.42 10.29
CA ASP A 18 -2.63 24.70 9.56
C ASP A 18 -3.81 24.93 8.61
N ILE A 19 -4.84 24.08 8.62
CA ILE A 19 -5.98 24.17 7.70
C ILE A 19 -6.70 25.52 7.82
N VAL A 20 -6.80 26.08 9.03
CA VAL A 20 -7.45 27.38 9.26
C VAL A 20 -6.63 28.50 8.64
N ASP A 21 -5.32 28.47 8.83
CA ASP A 21 -4.41 29.48 8.26
C ASP A 21 -4.44 29.43 6.72
N VAL A 22 -4.45 28.22 6.14
CA VAL A 22 -4.59 28.03 4.70
C VAL A 22 -5.93 28.55 4.18
N LEU A 23 -7.04 28.26 4.87
CA LEU A 23 -8.37 28.74 4.48
C LEU A 23 -8.48 30.27 4.55
N VAL A 24 -7.94 30.88 5.60
CA VAL A 24 -7.90 32.35 5.71
C VAL A 24 -7.07 32.95 4.59
N HIS A 25 -5.89 32.39 4.32
CA HIS A 25 -5.03 32.84 3.22
C HIS A 25 -5.73 32.74 1.85
N ALA A 26 -6.47 31.65 1.62
CA ALA A 26 -7.26 31.42 0.41
C ALA A 26 -8.39 32.44 0.22
N CYS A 27 -9.06 32.82 1.31
CA CYS A 27 -10.18 33.76 1.23
C CYS A 27 -9.73 35.21 1.11
N ASP A 28 -8.68 35.60 1.83
CA ASP A 28 -8.36 37.01 2.04
C ASP A 28 -7.18 37.52 1.19
N THR A 29 -6.29 36.64 0.73
CA THR A 29 -5.01 37.05 0.12
C THR A 29 -4.80 36.53 -1.29
N GLU A 30 -5.00 35.23 -1.53
CA GLU A 30 -4.63 34.60 -2.80
C GLU A 30 -5.87 34.12 -3.56
N PRO A 31 -6.35 34.87 -4.57
CA PRO A 31 -7.55 34.52 -5.32
C PRO A 31 -7.33 33.34 -6.29
N ASP A 32 -6.08 33.03 -6.66
CA ASP A 32 -5.76 31.88 -7.50
C ASP A 32 -5.55 30.62 -6.66
N VAL A 33 -6.54 29.72 -6.69
CA VAL A 33 -6.52 28.47 -5.94
C VAL A 33 -5.28 27.60 -6.24
N ASN A 34 -4.69 27.70 -7.43
CA ASN A 34 -3.51 26.91 -7.81
C ASN A 34 -2.22 27.39 -7.13
N ARG A 35 -2.19 28.65 -6.66
CA ARG A 35 -1.08 29.15 -5.84
C ARG A 35 -1.15 28.64 -4.40
N ILE A 36 -2.28 28.05 -4.01
CA ILE A 36 -2.50 27.46 -2.69
C ILE A 36 -2.17 25.97 -2.73
N LEU A 37 -0.87 25.68 -2.68
CA LEU A 37 -0.34 24.32 -2.85
C LEU A 37 -0.77 23.33 -1.75
N ARG A 38 -1.20 23.84 -0.59
CA ARG A 38 -1.68 23.02 0.53
C ARG A 38 -3.18 22.80 0.40
N TYR A 39 -3.59 21.54 0.26
CA TYR A 39 -4.97 21.05 0.26
C TYR A 39 -5.86 21.46 -0.92
N LEU A 40 -5.74 22.70 -1.42
CA LEU A 40 -6.75 23.30 -2.29
C LEU A 40 -6.35 23.37 -3.78
N SER A 41 -5.05 23.28 -4.11
CA SER A 41 -4.57 23.37 -5.50
C SER A 41 -5.35 22.44 -6.44
N TYR A 42 -6.00 23.06 -7.43
CA TYR A 42 -6.75 22.32 -8.43
C TYR A 42 -5.82 21.62 -9.42
N GLU A 43 -4.65 22.19 -9.70
CA GLU A 43 -3.60 21.51 -10.48
C GLU A 43 -3.15 20.20 -9.82
N HIS A 44 -2.93 20.19 -8.49
CA HIS A 44 -2.61 18.95 -7.79
C HIS A 44 -3.73 17.92 -7.90
N PHE A 45 -4.99 18.33 -7.72
CA PHE A 45 -6.15 17.46 -7.92
C PHE A 45 -6.20 16.90 -9.35
N TYR A 46 -5.97 17.75 -10.35
CA TYR A 46 -6.05 17.37 -11.75
C TYR A 46 -4.99 16.32 -12.12
N VAL A 47 -3.77 16.45 -11.60
CA VAL A 47 -2.71 15.44 -11.81
C VAL A 47 -3.13 14.08 -11.24
N VAL A 48 -3.68 14.04 -10.03
CA VAL A 48 -4.19 12.79 -9.42
C VAL A 48 -5.30 12.18 -10.28
N TYR A 49 -6.25 13.01 -10.71
CA TYR A 49 -7.37 12.57 -11.54
C TYR A 49 -6.92 12.04 -12.90
N CYS A 50 -5.99 12.73 -13.58
CA CYS A 50 -5.42 12.26 -14.85
C CYS A 50 -4.76 10.89 -14.69
N LYS A 51 -3.99 10.68 -13.62
CA LYS A 51 -3.36 9.38 -13.34
C LYS A 51 -4.37 8.27 -13.11
N PHE A 52 -5.47 8.56 -12.41
CA PHE A 52 -6.55 7.60 -12.25
C PHE A 52 -7.21 7.28 -13.60
N TRP A 53 -7.57 8.32 -14.36
CA TRP A 53 -8.25 8.20 -15.64
C TRP A 53 -7.43 7.45 -16.70
N GLU A 54 -6.09 7.59 -16.66
CA GLU A 54 -5.17 6.82 -17.52
C GLU A 54 -5.23 5.31 -17.25
N LEU A 55 -5.55 4.91 -16.01
CA LEU A 55 -5.61 3.50 -15.61
C LEU A 55 -7.03 2.91 -15.76
N ASP A 56 -8.06 3.70 -15.45
CA ASP A 56 -9.48 3.31 -15.54
C ASP A 56 -9.98 3.29 -17.00
N GLY A 57 -9.62 2.23 -17.72
CA GLY A 57 -9.87 2.09 -19.15
C GLY A 57 -11.34 1.89 -19.52
N ASP A 58 -12.10 1.19 -18.68
CA ASP A 58 -13.54 0.92 -18.86
C ASP A 58 -14.45 1.97 -18.22
N ARG A 59 -13.87 2.92 -17.47
CA ARG A 59 -14.51 4.12 -16.92
C ARG A 59 -15.61 3.80 -15.93
N ASP A 60 -15.39 2.77 -15.13
CA ASP A 60 -16.31 2.33 -14.09
C ASP A 60 -16.03 3.01 -12.73
N PHE A 61 -15.07 3.92 -12.68
CA PHE A 61 -14.62 4.67 -11.50
C PHE A 61 -14.02 3.81 -10.39
N VAL A 62 -13.60 2.59 -10.71
CA VAL A 62 -12.80 1.73 -9.85
C VAL A 62 -11.60 1.19 -10.62
N LEU A 63 -10.59 0.72 -9.90
CA LEU A 63 -9.39 0.14 -10.51
C LEU A 63 -9.28 -1.32 -10.10
N SER A 64 -9.10 -2.19 -11.08
CA SER A 64 -8.76 -3.59 -10.83
C SER A 64 -7.27 -3.75 -10.55
N PHE A 65 -6.88 -4.94 -10.09
CA PHE A 65 -5.47 -5.34 -9.98
C PHE A 65 -4.69 -5.06 -11.27
N ASP A 66 -5.25 -5.43 -12.42
CA ASP A 66 -4.58 -5.28 -13.72
C ASP A 66 -4.39 -3.81 -14.12
N ASP A 67 -5.31 -2.93 -13.71
CA ASP A 67 -5.20 -1.49 -13.99
C ASP A 67 -4.09 -0.87 -13.16
N VAL A 68 -4.06 -1.14 -11.85
CA VAL A 68 -3.01 -0.62 -10.97
C VAL A 68 -1.65 -1.21 -11.32
N LEU A 69 -1.58 -2.46 -11.78
CA LEU A 69 -0.33 -3.11 -12.20
C LEU A 69 0.37 -2.35 -13.34
N ARG A 70 -0.37 -1.65 -14.21
CA ARG A 70 0.19 -0.84 -15.30
C ARG A 70 0.79 0.49 -14.84
N TYR A 71 0.52 0.92 -13.60
CA TYR A 71 1.01 2.19 -13.06
C TYR A 71 2.54 2.31 -13.19
N ASN A 72 2.99 3.47 -13.68
CA ASN A 72 4.39 3.79 -13.96
C ASN A 72 5.16 2.71 -14.73
N GLY A 73 4.49 2.02 -15.67
CA GLY A 73 5.13 1.01 -16.51
C GLY A 73 5.53 -0.25 -15.72
N HIS A 74 4.66 -0.71 -14.82
CA HIS A 74 4.90 -1.88 -13.97
C HIS A 74 6.01 -1.71 -12.91
N ALA A 75 6.19 -0.47 -12.44
CA ALA A 75 7.24 -0.13 -11.47
C ALA A 75 7.14 -0.92 -10.15
N LEU A 76 5.91 -1.20 -9.67
CA LEU A 76 5.67 -1.95 -8.44
C LEU A 76 5.50 -3.45 -8.70
N THR A 77 5.85 -4.27 -7.70
CA THR A 77 5.65 -5.72 -7.70
C THR A 77 4.18 -6.11 -7.66
N SER A 78 3.83 -7.24 -8.26
CA SER A 78 2.47 -7.81 -8.14
C SER A 78 2.09 -8.02 -6.68
N ARG A 79 3.00 -8.53 -5.84
CA ARG A 79 2.76 -8.69 -4.39
C ARG A 79 2.45 -7.36 -3.70
N CYS A 80 3.13 -6.28 -4.06
CA CYS A 80 2.80 -4.94 -3.54
C CYS A 80 1.42 -4.47 -4.05
N ILE A 81 1.13 -4.64 -5.34
CA ILE A 81 -0.15 -4.21 -5.93
C ILE A 81 -1.33 -4.97 -5.31
N GLU A 82 -1.22 -6.28 -5.10
CA GLU A 82 -2.25 -7.09 -4.42
C GLU A 82 -2.61 -6.50 -3.06
N ARG A 83 -1.60 -6.11 -2.27
CA ARG A 83 -1.76 -5.50 -0.95
C ARG A 83 -2.38 -4.09 -1.02
N ILE A 84 -2.00 -3.30 -2.03
CA ILE A 84 -2.54 -1.96 -2.27
C ILE A 84 -4.02 -2.04 -2.63
N VAL A 85 -4.40 -2.87 -3.60
CA VAL A 85 -5.79 -3.05 -4.06
C VAL A 85 -6.64 -3.68 -2.96
N ALA A 86 -6.07 -4.57 -2.15
CA ALA A 86 -6.72 -5.08 -0.97
C ALA A 86 -6.99 -4.00 0.10
N GLY A 87 -6.48 -2.77 -0.05
CA GLY A 87 -6.72 -1.67 0.87
C GLY A 87 -5.88 -1.72 2.15
N CYS A 88 -4.78 -2.47 2.17
CA CYS A 88 -3.97 -2.65 3.38
C CYS A 88 -3.33 -1.35 3.87
N GLY A 89 -2.98 -0.43 2.97
CA GLY A 89 -2.50 0.91 3.34
C GLY A 89 -3.55 1.79 4.04
N ARG A 90 -4.85 1.47 3.90
CA ARG A 90 -5.98 2.21 4.50
C ARG A 90 -6.88 1.28 5.35
N PRO A 91 -6.40 0.77 6.50
CA PRO A 91 -7.13 -0.22 7.30
C PRO A 91 -8.48 0.26 7.84
N ASN A 92 -8.67 1.58 7.91
CA ASN A 92 -9.88 2.20 8.42
C ASN A 92 -10.88 2.58 7.32
N ALA A 93 -10.55 2.41 6.03
CA ALA A 93 -11.49 2.70 4.95
C ALA A 93 -12.81 1.91 5.15
N PRO A 94 -13.98 2.46 4.75
CA PRO A 94 -15.26 1.88 5.11
C PRO A 94 -15.41 0.43 4.62
N HIS A 95 -14.95 0.15 3.40
CA HIS A 95 -14.99 -1.18 2.80
C HIS A 95 -14.03 -2.17 3.49
N VAL A 96 -12.84 -1.73 3.92
CA VAL A 96 -11.90 -2.57 4.69
C VAL A 96 -12.45 -2.90 6.08
N ALA A 97 -13.04 -1.90 6.76
CA ALA A 97 -13.69 -2.11 8.04
C ALA A 97 -14.88 -3.09 7.94
N MET A 98 -15.66 -2.99 6.85
CA MET A 98 -16.72 -3.95 6.53
C MET A 98 -16.15 -5.35 6.32
N ARG A 99 -15.11 -5.49 5.49
CA ARG A 99 -14.41 -6.77 5.24
C ARG A 99 -13.92 -7.43 6.53
N ARG A 100 -13.35 -6.66 7.45
CA ARG A 100 -12.90 -7.17 8.77
C ARG A 100 -14.07 -7.69 9.62
N LYS A 101 -15.19 -6.96 9.67
CA LYS A 101 -16.41 -7.41 10.38
C LYS A 101 -16.95 -8.72 9.78
N LEU A 102 -16.87 -8.88 8.46
CA LEU A 102 -17.32 -10.09 7.76
C LEU A 102 -16.40 -11.31 7.98
N ARG A 103 -15.13 -11.09 8.30
CA ARG A 103 -14.17 -12.14 8.70
C ARG A 103 -14.31 -12.53 10.16
N HIS A 104 -14.82 -11.65 11.02
CA HIS A 104 -14.96 -11.93 12.43
C HIS A 104 -15.99 -13.05 12.68
N GLU A 105 -15.56 -14.10 13.36
CA GLU A 105 -16.29 -15.38 13.51
C GLU A 105 -17.62 -15.23 14.27
N SER A 106 -17.76 -14.16 15.05
CA SER A 106 -18.99 -13.80 15.74
C SER A 106 -20.14 -13.36 14.83
N THR A 107 -19.88 -13.08 13.54
CA THR A 107 -20.92 -12.67 12.59
C THR A 107 -21.58 -13.93 11.98
N PRO A 108 -22.89 -14.16 12.18
CA PRO A 108 -23.55 -15.35 11.63
C PRO A 108 -23.43 -15.41 10.10
N LYS A 109 -23.14 -16.61 9.56
CA LYS A 109 -22.97 -16.83 8.11
C LYS A 109 -24.13 -16.28 7.28
N ALA A 110 -25.37 -16.52 7.73
CA ALA A 110 -26.58 -16.04 7.06
C ALA A 110 -26.65 -14.49 7.03
N SER A 111 -26.26 -13.82 8.12
CA SER A 111 -26.21 -12.35 8.18
C SER A 111 -25.13 -11.78 7.26
N ARG A 112 -23.97 -12.44 7.15
CA ARG A 112 -22.92 -12.05 6.18
C ARG A 112 -23.40 -12.18 4.73
N GLU A 113 -24.04 -13.29 4.39
CA GLU A 113 -24.54 -13.52 3.04
C GLU A 113 -25.64 -12.52 2.66
N ALA A 114 -26.57 -12.22 3.58
CA ALA A 114 -27.57 -11.18 3.38
C ALA A 114 -26.93 -9.80 3.15
N MET A 115 -25.97 -9.40 3.99
CA MET A 115 -25.31 -8.09 3.89
C MET A 115 -24.51 -7.93 2.59
N LEU A 116 -23.91 -9.00 2.07
CA LEU A 116 -23.25 -9.00 0.76
C LEU A 116 -24.26 -9.02 -0.40
N ALA A 117 -25.41 -9.67 -0.24
CA ALA A 117 -26.42 -9.77 -1.30
C ALA A 117 -27.09 -8.43 -1.62
N GLU A 118 -27.12 -7.49 -0.66
CA GLU A 118 -27.65 -6.14 -0.85
C GLU A 118 -26.71 -5.19 -1.61
N LEU A 119 -25.42 -5.55 -1.73
CA LEU A 119 -24.42 -4.75 -2.41
C LEU A 119 -24.43 -4.96 -3.93
N SER A 120 -24.02 -3.92 -4.67
CA SER A 120 -23.75 -4.04 -6.10
C SER A 120 -22.60 -5.03 -6.37
N ALA A 121 -22.44 -5.48 -7.62
CA ALA A 121 -21.31 -6.35 -7.98
C ALA A 121 -19.95 -5.66 -7.71
N ALA A 122 -19.83 -4.38 -8.08
CA ALA A 122 -18.63 -3.59 -7.84
C ALA A 122 -18.35 -3.42 -6.34
N ASP A 123 -19.35 -3.05 -5.54
CA ASP A 123 -19.19 -2.89 -4.09
C ASP A 123 -18.78 -4.19 -3.40
N ARG A 124 -19.30 -5.33 -3.86
CA ARG A 124 -18.87 -6.64 -3.35
C ARG A 124 -17.39 -6.90 -3.65
N SER A 125 -16.93 -6.58 -4.85
CA SER A 125 -15.53 -6.74 -5.24
C SER A 125 -14.61 -5.78 -4.49
N ILE A 126 -15.02 -4.53 -4.28
CA ILE A 126 -14.30 -3.57 -3.40
C ILE A 126 -14.21 -4.12 -1.98
N VAL A 127 -15.31 -4.63 -1.41
CA VAL A 127 -15.33 -5.21 -0.05
C VAL A 127 -14.52 -6.50 0.03
N LYS A 128 -14.33 -7.25 -1.05
CA LYS A 128 -13.40 -8.39 -1.08
C LYS A 128 -11.93 -7.94 -1.14
N GLY A 129 -11.68 -6.79 -1.78
CA GLY A 129 -10.34 -6.26 -2.04
C GLY A 129 -9.83 -6.61 -3.43
N ASP A 130 -10.73 -6.83 -4.38
CA ASP A 130 -10.42 -7.11 -5.78
C ASP A 130 -10.40 -5.81 -6.61
N LEU A 131 -11.05 -4.75 -6.11
CA LEU A 131 -11.17 -3.44 -6.73
C LEU A 131 -10.80 -2.33 -5.73
N MET A 132 -10.23 -1.25 -6.26
CA MET A 132 -9.79 -0.08 -5.51
C MET A 132 -10.57 1.16 -5.97
N THR A 133 -11.03 1.99 -5.03
CA THR A 133 -11.77 3.21 -5.38
C THR A 133 -10.84 4.38 -5.71
N TYR A 134 -11.35 5.44 -6.33
CA TYR A 134 -10.62 6.70 -6.52
C TYR A 134 -10.05 7.28 -5.21
N GLU A 135 -10.79 7.17 -4.11
CA GLU A 135 -10.31 7.64 -2.82
C GLU A 135 -9.09 6.82 -2.37
N ASP A 136 -9.14 5.49 -2.49
CA ASP A 136 -8.02 4.62 -2.13
C ASP A 136 -6.79 4.88 -3.02
N PHE A 137 -7.02 5.06 -4.32
CA PHE A 137 -5.98 5.44 -5.29
C PHE A 137 -5.32 6.77 -4.92
N THR A 138 -6.08 7.75 -4.45
CA THR A 138 -5.53 9.06 -4.05
C THR A 138 -4.55 8.90 -2.89
N TYR A 139 -4.86 8.08 -1.89
CA TYR A 139 -3.94 7.82 -0.78
C TYR A 139 -2.71 7.02 -1.22
N PHE A 140 -2.90 6.06 -2.12
CA PHE A 140 -1.81 5.33 -2.75
C PHE A 140 -0.86 6.30 -3.45
N LEU A 141 -1.36 7.11 -4.38
CA LEU A 141 -0.56 8.02 -5.19
C LEU A 141 0.18 9.05 -4.32
N LEU A 142 -0.49 9.67 -3.35
CA LEU A 142 0.15 10.61 -2.43
C LEU A 142 1.25 9.94 -1.60
N SER A 143 1.09 8.68 -1.22
CA SER A 143 2.09 7.92 -0.46
C SER A 143 3.24 7.42 -1.34
N GLU A 144 2.99 7.22 -2.63
CA GLU A 144 3.99 6.80 -3.62
C GLU A 144 4.91 7.96 -4.03
N GLU A 145 4.34 9.15 -4.25
CA GLU A 145 5.07 10.36 -4.65
C GLU A 145 5.98 10.93 -3.53
N ASP A 146 5.54 10.86 -2.26
CA ASP A 146 6.35 11.29 -1.11
C ASP A 146 6.39 10.23 0.00
N LYS A 147 7.33 9.29 -0.14
CA LYS A 147 7.60 8.22 0.83
C LYS A 147 8.25 8.69 2.13
N THR A 148 8.61 9.97 2.26
CA THR A 148 9.27 10.52 3.45
C THR A 148 8.29 11.00 4.51
N SER A 149 7.04 11.23 4.14
CA SER A 149 6.01 11.69 5.06
C SER A 149 5.58 10.60 6.06
N ASP A 150 5.24 10.98 7.30
CA ASP A 150 4.73 10.05 8.32
C ASP A 150 3.52 9.24 7.85
N VAL A 151 2.70 9.84 6.99
CA VAL A 151 1.49 9.20 6.44
C VAL A 151 1.89 8.12 5.43
N ALA A 152 2.83 8.42 4.53
CA ALA A 152 3.33 7.46 3.57
C ALA A 152 4.10 6.32 4.26
N LEU A 153 4.93 6.62 5.26
CA LEU A 153 5.61 5.59 6.05
C LEU A 153 4.63 4.62 6.69
N GLN A 154 3.55 5.13 7.30
CA GLN A 154 2.49 4.27 7.84
C GLN A 154 1.72 3.49 6.76
N TYR A 155 1.54 4.10 5.58
CA TYR A 155 0.90 3.43 4.44
C TYR A 155 1.75 2.23 3.99
N TRP A 156 3.03 2.46 3.71
CA TRP A 156 3.97 1.44 3.24
C TRP A 156 4.27 0.38 4.29
N HIS A 157 4.39 0.76 5.57
CA HIS A 157 4.52 -0.22 6.65
C HIS A 157 3.36 -1.21 6.63
N ARG A 158 2.11 -0.75 6.51
CA ARG A 158 0.94 -1.66 6.48
C ARG A 158 0.85 -2.47 5.19
N VAL A 159 1.34 -1.94 4.07
CA VAL A 159 1.40 -2.70 2.82
C VAL A 159 2.42 -3.84 2.95
N LEU A 160 3.59 -3.55 3.52
CA LEU A 160 4.71 -4.47 3.68
C LEU A 160 4.57 -5.46 4.85
N ASP A 161 3.81 -5.10 5.88
CA ASP A 161 3.49 -5.99 7.00
C ASP A 161 2.44 -7.02 6.54
N VAL A 162 2.91 -8.21 6.17
CA VAL A 162 2.07 -9.23 5.50
C VAL A 162 1.14 -9.90 6.50
N ASP A 163 1.63 -10.17 7.71
CA ASP A 163 0.89 -10.83 8.78
C ASP A 163 0.15 -9.87 9.73
N ASP A 164 0.30 -8.55 9.55
CA ASP A 164 -0.41 -7.48 10.29
C ASP A 164 -0.09 -7.52 11.79
N ASP A 165 1.15 -7.90 12.14
CA ASP A 165 1.62 -8.00 13.53
C ASP A 165 2.23 -6.69 14.05
N GLY A 166 2.42 -5.70 13.17
CA GLY A 166 2.99 -4.40 13.47
C GLY A 166 4.51 -4.34 13.39
N VAL A 167 5.18 -5.38 12.88
CA VAL A 167 6.63 -5.50 12.76
C VAL A 167 7.02 -5.96 11.35
N LEU A 168 7.93 -5.25 10.69
CA LEU A 168 8.52 -5.73 9.44
C LEU A 168 9.61 -6.77 9.74
N SER A 169 9.25 -8.04 9.71
CA SER A 169 10.16 -9.15 9.95
C SER A 169 10.96 -9.51 8.69
N ALA A 170 12.01 -10.32 8.86
CA ALA A 170 12.75 -10.88 7.72
C ALA A 170 11.84 -11.73 6.80
N ARG A 171 10.75 -12.30 7.34
CA ARG A 171 9.78 -13.06 6.55
C ARG A 171 8.97 -12.16 5.63
N ASP A 172 8.56 -10.99 6.11
CA ASP A 172 7.86 -9.98 5.30
C ASP A 172 8.77 -9.48 4.18
N MET A 173 10.02 -9.14 4.53
CA MET A 173 11.00 -8.68 3.54
C MET A 173 11.30 -9.76 2.49
N TRP A 174 11.47 -11.02 2.91
CA TRP A 174 11.66 -12.15 1.99
C TRP A 174 10.49 -12.29 1.02
N HIS A 175 9.25 -12.13 1.51
CA HIS A 175 8.06 -12.22 0.66
C HIS A 175 8.11 -11.22 -0.51
N PHE A 176 8.57 -9.99 -0.33
CA PHE A 176 8.70 -9.06 -1.46
C PHE A 176 9.97 -9.26 -2.27
N TYR A 177 11.06 -9.64 -1.60
CA TYR A 177 12.36 -9.86 -2.26
C TYR A 177 12.32 -11.02 -3.27
N GLU A 178 11.58 -12.10 -2.99
CA GLU A 178 11.47 -13.25 -3.90
C GLU A 178 10.92 -12.85 -5.29
N GLU A 179 9.95 -11.93 -5.37
CA GLU A 179 9.47 -11.44 -6.66
C GLU A 179 10.49 -10.51 -7.34
N GLN A 180 11.18 -9.67 -6.55
CA GLN A 180 12.22 -8.79 -7.08
C GLN A 180 13.38 -9.59 -7.69
N LEU A 181 13.74 -10.73 -7.07
CA LEU A 181 14.73 -11.65 -7.61
C LEU A 181 14.32 -12.15 -9.00
N SER A 182 13.09 -12.63 -9.17
CA SER A 182 12.58 -13.06 -10.48
C SER A 182 12.59 -11.95 -11.53
N ARG A 183 12.31 -10.69 -11.13
CA ARG A 183 12.40 -9.52 -12.04
C ARG A 183 13.84 -9.23 -12.46
N MET A 184 14.80 -9.33 -11.54
CA MET A 184 16.23 -9.13 -11.84
C MET A 184 16.76 -10.19 -12.80
N GLU A 185 16.37 -11.45 -12.61
CA GLU A 185 16.72 -12.56 -13.51
C GLU A 185 16.20 -12.33 -14.94
N CYS A 186 14.94 -11.91 -15.08
CA CYS A 186 14.35 -11.53 -16.37
C CYS A 186 15.09 -10.38 -17.08
N LEU A 187 15.71 -9.48 -16.31
CA LEU A 187 16.52 -8.37 -16.82
C LEU A 187 18.01 -8.73 -16.96
N SER A 188 18.39 -10.00 -16.76
CA SER A 188 19.78 -10.48 -16.77
C SER A 188 20.71 -9.69 -15.84
N GLN A 189 20.18 -9.23 -14.71
CA GLN A 189 20.95 -8.57 -13.64
C GLN A 189 21.40 -9.62 -12.62
N GLU A 190 22.63 -9.45 -12.10
CA GLU A 190 23.13 -10.32 -11.03
C GLU A 190 22.38 -10.00 -9.72
N PRO A 191 21.72 -10.99 -9.10
CA PRO A 191 20.99 -10.76 -7.87
C PRO A 191 21.93 -10.73 -6.66
N VAL A 192 21.73 -9.75 -5.79
CA VAL A 192 22.39 -9.70 -4.48
C VAL A 192 21.62 -10.61 -3.53
N GLY A 193 22.31 -11.47 -2.77
CA GLY A 193 21.67 -12.39 -1.83
C GLY A 193 20.81 -11.67 -0.78
N PHE A 194 19.75 -12.33 -0.31
CA PHE A 194 18.84 -11.73 0.67
C PHE A 194 19.53 -11.34 1.98
N GLU A 195 20.48 -12.15 2.47
CA GLU A 195 21.21 -11.86 3.70
C GLU A 195 21.98 -10.53 3.60
N ASP A 196 22.60 -10.26 2.45
CA ASP A 196 23.32 -9.02 2.20
C ASP A 196 22.37 -7.82 2.10
N ILE A 197 21.23 -7.98 1.42
CA ILE A 197 20.20 -6.93 1.34
C ILE A 197 19.61 -6.66 2.72
N LEU A 198 19.33 -7.70 3.51
CA LEU A 198 18.81 -7.56 4.86
C LEU A 198 19.79 -6.78 5.73
N CYS A 199 21.08 -7.11 5.70
CA CYS A 199 22.12 -6.35 6.39
C CYS A 199 22.14 -4.88 5.94
N GLN A 200 22.13 -4.62 4.63
CA GLN A 200 22.11 -3.26 4.09
C GLN A 200 20.88 -2.46 4.56
N ILE A 201 19.69 -3.07 4.56
CA ILE A 201 18.46 -2.43 5.04
C ILE A 201 18.58 -2.11 6.54
N LEU A 202 19.06 -3.05 7.35
CA LEU A 202 19.22 -2.86 8.79
C LEU A 202 20.25 -1.77 9.11
N ASP A 203 21.32 -1.65 8.31
CA ASP A 203 22.34 -0.60 8.47
C ASP A 203 21.81 0.79 8.07
N MET A 204 20.91 0.86 7.09
CA MET A 204 20.28 2.11 6.64
C MET A 204 19.22 2.65 7.61
N VAL A 205 18.69 1.83 8.52
CA VAL A 205 17.67 2.23 9.50
C VAL A 205 18.31 2.48 10.87
N PRO A 206 18.52 3.75 11.28
CA PRO A 206 19.18 4.05 12.55
C PRO A 206 18.28 3.70 13.75
N GLY A 207 18.54 2.57 14.42
CA GLY A 207 17.82 2.13 15.62
C GLY A 207 18.26 0.76 16.13
N ARG A 208 18.29 0.57 17.47
CA ARG A 208 18.83 -0.63 18.15
C ARG A 208 18.11 -1.92 17.74
N TYR A 209 18.71 -2.72 16.86
CA TYR A 209 18.41 -4.15 16.74
C TYR A 209 19.29 -4.94 17.72
N PRO A 210 18.73 -5.70 18.69
CA PRO A 210 19.51 -6.60 19.54
C PRO A 210 19.66 -7.99 18.87
N PHE A 211 20.03 -8.05 17.60
CA PHE A 211 20.33 -9.32 16.93
C PHE A 211 21.75 -9.27 16.37
N ALA A 212 22.67 -9.82 17.16
CA ALA A 212 23.94 -10.30 16.65
C ALA A 212 23.65 -11.46 15.69
N PHE A 213 24.11 -11.37 14.45
CA PHE A 213 24.30 -12.54 13.61
C PHE A 213 25.24 -13.50 14.35
N SER A 214 24.69 -14.54 14.97
CA SER A 214 25.48 -15.68 15.39
C SER A 214 25.79 -16.48 14.13
N GLU A 215 27.02 -16.36 13.62
CA GLU A 215 27.63 -17.22 12.60
C GLU A 215 27.66 -18.70 13.02
N ARG A 216 26.51 -19.34 13.19
CA ARG A 216 26.38 -20.79 13.32
C ARG A 216 25.09 -21.24 12.63
N GLY A 217 25.19 -21.34 11.31
CA GLY A 217 24.11 -21.83 10.47
C GLY A 217 24.54 -22.13 9.04
N SER A 218 25.81 -22.42 8.77
CA SER A 218 26.22 -23.06 7.51
C SER A 218 25.50 -24.39 7.38
N GLY A 219 24.41 -24.44 6.60
CA GLY A 219 23.60 -25.65 6.51
C GLY A 219 22.31 -25.55 5.72
N MET A 220 22.16 -24.65 4.74
CA MET A 220 21.20 -24.88 3.67
C MET A 220 21.94 -25.54 2.50
N GLN A 221 22.00 -26.87 2.58
CA GLN A 221 22.55 -27.73 1.54
C GLN A 221 21.81 -27.51 0.21
N ASN A 222 22.60 -27.31 -0.83
CA ASN A 222 22.26 -27.50 -2.24
C ASN A 222 21.34 -28.71 -2.40
N ARG A 223 20.16 -28.48 -2.98
CA ARG A 223 19.31 -29.56 -3.49
C ARG A 223 19.90 -30.00 -4.84
N PRO A 224 20.25 -31.28 -5.05
CA PRO A 224 20.76 -31.73 -6.34
C PRO A 224 19.63 -31.75 -7.37
N THR A 225 19.94 -31.29 -8.58
CA THR A 225 19.14 -31.48 -9.78
C THR A 225 18.98 -32.98 -10.08
N PRO A 226 17.81 -33.46 -10.52
CA PRO A 226 17.69 -34.82 -11.03
C PRO A 226 18.28 -34.84 -12.44
N ASP A 227 19.48 -35.41 -12.57
CA ASP A 227 20.04 -35.69 -13.89
C ASP A 227 19.17 -36.73 -14.61
N ALA A 228 18.81 -36.33 -15.83
CA ALA A 228 18.16 -37.16 -16.82
C ALA A 228 19.17 -38.16 -17.43
N ASP A 229 18.68 -39.38 -17.58
CA ASP A 229 18.89 -40.32 -18.68
C ASP A 229 20.30 -40.70 -19.20
N ASP A 230 20.44 -42.03 -19.25
CA ASP A 230 20.95 -42.86 -20.36
C ASP A 230 22.45 -43.16 -20.49
N GLY A 231 22.77 -44.46 -20.52
CA GLY A 231 24.10 -45.04 -20.76
C GLY A 231 24.36 -46.38 -20.06
#